data_AF-A0A1G1AKE0-F1
#
_entry.id   AF-A0A1G1AKE0-F1
#
_cell.length_a   1.000
_cell.length_b   1.000
_cell.length_c   1.000
_cell.angle_alpha   90.00
_cell.angle_beta   90.00
_cell.angle_gamma   90.00
#
_symmetry.space_group_name_H-M   'P 1'
#
loop_
_entity.id
_entity.type
_entity.pdbx_description
1 polymer ?
#
loop_
_entity_poly.entity_id
_entity_poly.type
_entity_poly.pdbx_seq_one_letter_code
_entity_poly.pdbx_strand_id
1 'polypeptide(L)' 'MKVLVATRRTQGRRDNDFNFCEEGELLIYGSECDAEAVDGHCGCRRALVGMTSGKATTTFLVQGSSALGFAGESCLY' A
#
# COMPACT_ATOMS: atom_id res chain seq x y z
N MET A 1 -17.77 -2.30 -1.23
CA MET A 1 -16.67 -2.92 -0.44
C MET A 1 -15.51 -1.93 -0.39
N LYS A 2 -14.48 -2.14 0.43
CA LYS A 2 -13.27 -1.29 0.40
C LYS A 2 -12.11 -2.08 -0.20
N VAL A 3 -11.28 -1.43 -1.00
CA VAL A 3 -10.07 -2.00 -1.59
C VAL A 3 -8.86 -1.13 -1.24
N LEU A 4 -7.68 -1.74 -1.27
CA LEU A 4 -6.40 -1.07 -1.08
C LEU A 4 -5.75 -0.86 -2.44
N VAL A 5 -5.28 0.36 -2.69
CA VAL A 5 -4.73 0.77 -3.98
C VAL A 5 -3.39 1.46 -3.78
N ALA A 6 -2.37 1.07 -4.54
CA ALA A 6 -1.04 1.66 -4.48
C ALA A 6 -1.09 3.14 -4.87
N THR A 7 -0.40 3.98 -4.09
CA THR A 7 -0.21 5.39 -4.44
C THR A 7 1.15 5.89 -4.02
N ARG A 8 1.68 6.86 -4.76
CA ARG A 8 2.86 7.63 -4.34
C ARG A 8 2.51 8.86 -3.51
N ARG A 9 1.21 9.13 -3.31
CA ARG A 9 0.78 10.22 -2.42
C ARG A 9 1.29 9.94 -1.01
N THR A 10 1.80 10.99 -0.36
CA THR A 10 2.43 10.96 0.98
C THR A 10 3.68 10.08 1.14
N GLN A 11 4.24 9.52 0.06
CA GLN A 11 5.56 8.88 0.12
C GLN A 11 6.61 9.82 0.72
N GLY A 12 7.42 9.28 1.63
CA GLY A 12 8.45 10.04 2.35
C GLY A 12 7.93 10.82 3.55
N ARG A 13 6.66 10.62 3.96
CA ARG A 13 6.17 11.15 5.25
C ARG A 13 6.88 10.46 6.41
N ARG A 14 7.27 9.20 6.24
CA ARG A 14 8.30 8.55 7.06
C ARG A 14 9.55 8.34 6.21
N ASP A 15 10.71 8.46 6.84
CA ASP A 15 12.01 8.40 6.16
C ASP A 15 12.27 7.05 5.46
N ASN A 16 11.61 5.99 5.93
CA ASN A 16 11.71 4.63 5.40
C ASN A 16 10.52 4.22 4.51
N ASP A 17 9.71 5.17 4.03
CA ASP A 17 8.64 4.85 3.09
C ASP A 17 9.20 4.48 1.72
N PHE A 18 8.61 3.47 1.09
CA PHE A 18 8.96 3.05 -0.27
C PHE A 18 7.71 2.65 -1.06
N ASN A 19 7.77 2.83 -2.37
CA ASN A 19 6.73 2.34 -3.27
C ASN A 19 7.37 1.86 -4.58
N PHE A 20 7.34 0.54 -4.76
CA PHE A 20 7.79 -0.11 -5.99
C PHE A 20 6.63 -0.58 -6.88
N CYS A 21 5.39 -0.48 -6.40
CA CYS A 21 4.19 -0.84 -7.15
C CYS A 21 3.89 0.19 -8.25
N GLU A 22 3.02 -0.21 -9.18
CA GLU A 22 2.46 0.72 -10.15
C GLU A 22 1.37 1.58 -9.49
N GLU A 23 1.25 2.85 -9.86
CA GLU A 23 0.22 3.73 -9.30
C GLU A 23 -1.18 3.21 -9.68
N GLY A 24 -2.08 3.11 -8.71
CA GLY A 24 -3.44 2.61 -8.96
C GLY A 24 -3.58 1.09 -8.92
N GLU A 25 -2.51 0.35 -8.67
CA GLU A 25 -2.53 -1.11 -8.58
C GLU A 25 -3.26 -1.61 -7.32
N LEU A 26 -4.03 -2.70 -7.42
CA LEU A 26 -4.64 -3.33 -6.26
C LEU A 26 -3.58 -3.97 -5.35
N LEU A 27 -3.78 -3.81 -4.05
CA LEU A 27 -2.87 -4.27 -3.01
C LEU A 27 -3.48 -5.36 -2.14
N ILE A 28 -2.63 -6.26 -1.66
CA ILE A 28 -2.94 -7.30 -0.68
C ILE A 28 -1.92 -7.31 0.46
N TYR A 29 -2.26 -7.95 1.57
CA TYR A 29 -1.31 -8.20 2.65
C TYR A 29 -0.25 -9.22 2.20
N GLY A 30 1.02 -8.85 2.34
CA GLY A 30 2.15 -9.73 2.11
C GLY A 30 2.57 -10.51 3.37
N SER A 31 3.68 -11.24 3.28
CA SER A 31 4.35 -11.82 4.43
C SER A 31 5.22 -10.79 5.15
N GLU A 32 5.23 -10.83 6.49
CA GLU A 32 6.14 -10.05 7.33
C GLU A 32 7.26 -10.92 7.91
N CYS A 33 8.41 -10.31 8.20
CA CYS A 33 9.49 -10.95 8.96
C CYS A 33 9.47 -10.49 10.43
N ASP A 34 10.03 -11.32 11.30
CA ASP A 34 10.18 -11.04 12.73
C ASP A 34 11.49 -10.31 13.08
N ALA A 35 12.36 -10.07 12.10
CA ALA A 35 13.73 -9.61 12.31
C ALA A 35 13.88 -8.17 12.84
N GLU A 36 12.92 -7.28 12.60
CA GLU A 36 13.05 -5.85 12.93
C GLU A 36 11.76 -5.25 13.51
N ALA A 37 11.85 -4.06 14.11
CA ALA A 37 10.67 -3.30 14.54
C ALA A 37 9.81 -2.86 13.33
N VAL A 38 8.60 -2.34 13.61
CA VAL A 38 7.66 -1.88 12.55
C VAL A 38 8.28 -0.84 11.62
N ASP A 39 9.06 0.10 12.15
CA ASP A 39 9.79 1.11 11.38
C ASP A 39 11.26 0.70 11.12
N GLY A 40 11.53 -0.60 11.09
CA GLY A 40 12.82 -1.15 10.67
C GLY A 40 13.18 -0.82 9.22
N HIS A 41 14.40 -1.19 8.82
CA HIS A 41 14.93 -0.97 7.48
C HIS A 41 14.22 -1.84 6.42
N CYS A 42 13.81 -3.06 6.77
CA CYS A 42 13.13 -4.00 5.87
C CYS A 42 11.73 -3.50 5.46
N GLY A 43 11.00 -2.85 6.37
CA GLY A 43 9.68 -2.27 6.14
C GLY A 43 8.54 -3.24 5.78
N CYS A 44 8.80 -4.55 5.74
CA CYS A 44 7.81 -5.59 5.40
C CYS A 44 6.58 -5.59 6.33
N ARG A 45 6.75 -5.23 7.61
CA ARG A 45 5.68 -5.11 8.62
C ARG A 45 4.65 -4.02 8.34
N ARG A 46 4.93 -3.13 7.37
CA ARG A 46 4.04 -2.06 6.92
C ARG A 46 3.73 -2.16 5.44
N ALA A 47 4.34 -3.12 4.75
CA ALA A 47 4.27 -3.20 3.32
C ALA A 47 3.02 -3.98 2.88
N LEU A 48 2.41 -3.51 1.81
CA LEU A 48 1.42 -4.24 1.03
C LEU A 48 2.05 -4.64 -0.30
N VAL A 49 1.49 -5.69 -0.92
CA VAL A 49 2.00 -6.26 -2.17
C VAL A 49 1.02 -5.99 -3.31
N GLY A 50 1.54 -5.51 -4.43
CA GLY A 50 0.79 -5.33 -5.68
C GLY A 50 0.38 -6.67 -6.30
N MET A 51 -0.90 -6.83 -6.63
CA MET A 51 -1.43 -8.07 -7.20
C MET A 51 -0.94 -8.36 -8.63
N THR A 52 -0.55 -7.32 -9.37
CA THR A 52 -0.12 -7.39 -10.77
C THR A 52 1.40 -7.44 -10.88
N SER A 53 2.10 -6.56 -10.15
CA SER A 53 3.56 -6.42 -10.19
C SER A 53 4.28 -7.35 -9.22
N GLY A 54 3.61 -7.81 -8.16
CA GLY A 54 4.23 -8.56 -7.06
C GLY A 54 5.21 -7.74 -6.22
N LYS A 55 5.26 -6.42 -6.44
CA LYS A 55 6.16 -5.51 -5.72
C LYS A 55 5.51 -4.98 -4.46
N ALA A 56 6.31 -4.34 -3.61
CA ALA A 56 5.87 -3.86 -2.31
C ALA A 56 5.77 -2.33 -2.24
N THR A 57 4.85 -1.84 -1.42
CA THR A 57 4.67 -0.41 -1.09
C THR A 57 4.27 -0.23 0.37
N THR A 58 4.68 0.86 1.00
CA THR A 58 4.25 1.25 2.36
C THR A 58 3.15 2.31 2.37
N THR A 59 2.78 2.84 1.20
CA THR A 59 1.72 3.85 1.06
C THR A 59 0.60 3.34 0.18
N PHE A 60 -0.63 3.64 0.59
CA PHE A 60 -1.84 3.18 -0.10
C PHE A 60 -3.05 4.08 0.13
N LEU A 61 -4.00 3.95 -0.79
CA LEU A 61 -5.34 4.54 -0.71
C LEU A 61 -6.33 3.45 -0.34
N VAL A 62 -7.24 3.76 0.57
CA VAL A 62 -8.46 2.97 0.77
C VAL A 62 -9.54 3.56 -0.12
N GLN A 63 -10.08 2.77 -1.05
CA GLN A 63 -11.13 3.23 -1.97
C GLN A 63 -12.40 2.39 -1.87
N GLY A 64 -13.54 3.05 -1.86
CA GLY A 64 -14.85 2.39 -1.96
C GLY A 64 -15.05 1.80 -3.36
N SER A 65 -15.36 0.51 -3.43
CA SER A 65 -15.88 -0.12 -4.65
C SER A 65 -17.40 -0.01 -4.69
N SER A 66 -17.90 0.58 -5.78
CA SER A 66 -19.33 0.65 -6.13
C SER A 66 -19.58 -0.12 -7.43
N ALA A 67 -20.83 -0.47 -7.72
CA ALA A 67 -21.21 -1.19 -8.94
C ALA A 67 -20.89 -0.42 -10.24
N LEU A 68 -20.62 0.88 -10.15
CA LEU A 68 -20.30 1.77 -11.28
C LEU A 68 -18.80 2.16 -11.32
N GLY A 69 -17.95 1.54 -10.50
CA GLY A 69 -16.52 1.83 -10.40
C GLY A 69 -16.10 2.26 -8.99
N PHE A 70 -14.86 2.76 -8.85
CA PHE A 70 -14.35 3.20 -7.55
C PHE A 70 -14.82 4.61 -7.21
N ALA A 71 -15.74 4.73 -6.25
CA ALA A 71 -16.34 5.99 -5.84
C ALA A 71 -15.79 6.46 -4.49
N GLY A 72 -15.04 7.57 -4.52
CA GLY A 72 -15.47 8.78 -3.82
C GLY A 72 -15.32 8.93 -2.30
N GLU A 73 -14.54 8.13 -1.59
CA GLU A 73 -13.92 8.52 -0.31
C GLU A 73 -12.56 7.83 -0.23
N SER A 74 -11.47 8.59 -0.38
CA SER A 74 -10.12 8.05 -0.32
C SER A 74 -9.41 8.51 0.95
N CYS A 75 -9.05 7.55 1.81
CA CYS A 75 -8.19 7.79 2.95
C CYS A 75 -6.77 7.35 2.58
N LEU A 76 -5.80 8.25 2.79
CA LEU A 76 -4.38 8.03 2.56
C LEU A 76 -3.75 7.41 3.82
N TYR A 77 -2.96 6.36 3.64
CA TYR A 77 -2.21 5.69 4.69
C TYR A 77 -0.73 5.58 4.33
#